data_AF-A0A4P8S0J7-F1
#
_entry.id   AF-A0A4P8S0J7-F1
#
_cell.length_a   1.000
_cell.length_b   1.000
_cell.length_c   1.000
_cell.angle_alpha   90.00
_cell.angle_beta   90.00
_cell.angle_gamma   90.00
#
_symmetry.space_group_name_H-M   'P 1'
#
loop_
_entity.id
_entity.type
_entity.pdbx_description
1 polymer ?
#
loop_
_entity_poly.entity_id
_entity_poly.type
_entity_poly.pdbx_seq_one_letter_code
_entity_poly.pdbx_strand_id
1 'polypeptide(L)'
;MFNAIKFFQAIGASFLVTVIVSFLLGFFQIGHFGFFLFLQTIITYGSMGFFASKWNSETPYTAAYLGAVIMSFISILLSHFVFHIYIFTDPNGIARSMSIAVLVSLLVAYICTLIRTKREEVLQ
;
A
#
# COMPACT_ATOMS: atom_id res chain seq x y z
N MET A 1 5.57 0.95 -20.97
CA MET A 1 5.22 2.34 -20.69
C MET A 1 4.22 2.39 -19.55
N PHE A 2 4.41 3.34 -18.64
CA PHE A 2 3.54 3.54 -17.48
C PHE A 2 2.11 3.88 -17.93
N ASN A 3 1.12 3.17 -17.40
CA ASN A 3 -0.29 3.40 -17.71
C ASN A 3 -1.00 4.13 -16.55
N ALA A 4 -1.38 5.39 -16.76
CA ALA A 4 -2.00 6.23 -15.72
C ALA A 4 -3.38 5.72 -15.28
N ILE A 5 -4.21 5.25 -16.22
CA ILE A 5 -5.56 4.74 -15.91
C ILE A 5 -5.46 3.51 -15.00
N LYS A 6 -4.59 2.57 -15.36
CA LYS A 6 -4.32 1.37 -14.57
C LYS A 6 -3.67 1.67 -13.22
N PHE A 7 -2.88 2.74 -13.15
CA PHE A 7 -2.32 3.24 -11.90
C PHE A 7 -3.40 3.77 -10.94
N PHE A 8 -4.32 4.61 -11.42
CA PHE A 8 -5.46 5.06 -10.61
C PHE A 8 -6.36 3.91 -10.19
N GLN A 9 -6.54 2.91 -11.06
CA GLN A 9 -7.23 1.67 -10.71
C GLN A 9 -6.53 0.95 -9.55
N ALA A 10 -5.19 0.85 -9.58
CA ALA A 10 -4.37 0.26 -8.51
C ALA A 10 -4.56 0.98 -7.17
N ILE A 11 -4.52 2.31 -7.18
CA ILE A 11 -4.79 3.12 -5.99
C ILE A 11 -6.20 2.86 -5.47
N GLY A 12 -7.21 2.97 -6.33
CA GLY A 12 -8.62 2.78 -5.94
C GLY A 12 -8.89 1.40 -5.36
N ALA A 13 -8.36 0.33 -5.97
CA ALA A 13 -8.51 -1.02 -5.46
C ALA A 13 -7.81 -1.21 -4.11
N SER A 14 -6.62 -0.62 -3.93
CA SER A 14 -5.88 -0.67 -2.66
C SER A 14 -6.64 0.04 -1.54
N PHE A 15 -7.28 1.17 -1.85
CA PHE A 15 -8.19 1.86 -0.92
C PHE A 15 -9.38 0.99 -0.55
N LEU A 16 -10.03 0.36 -1.53
CA LEU A 16 -11.18 -0.50 -1.30
C LEU A 16 -10.82 -1.70 -0.42
N VAL A 17 -9.69 -2.35 -0.70
CA VAL A 17 -9.13 -3.42 0.15
C VAL A 17 -8.86 -2.90 1.56
N THR A 18 -8.27 -1.71 1.69
CA THR A 18 -8.00 -1.09 3.00
C THR A 18 -9.28 -0.88 3.80
N VAL A 19 -10.35 -0.37 3.18
CA VAL A 19 -11.65 -0.16 3.84
C VAL A 19 -12.25 -1.48 4.28
N ILE A 20 -12.32 -2.48 3.40
CA ILE A 20 -12.88 -3.80 3.72
C ILE A 20 -12.10 -4.45 4.86
N VAL A 21 -10.77 -4.44 4.78
CA VAL A 21 -9.94 -5.09 5.81
C VAL A 21 -10.04 -4.33 7.12
N SER A 22 -10.00 -3.00 7.12
CA SER A 22 -10.15 -2.22 8.36
C SER A 22 -11.50 -2.48 9.02
N PHE A 23 -12.56 -2.60 8.23
CA PHE A 23 -13.89 -2.97 8.71
C PHE A 23 -13.89 -4.36 9.33
N LEU A 24 -13.30 -5.36 8.65
CA LEU A 24 -13.20 -6.73 9.17
C LEU A 24 -12.36 -6.80 10.45
N LEU A 25 -11.21 -6.12 10.48
CA LEU A 25 -10.34 -6.06 11.67
C LEU A 25 -11.02 -5.41 12.86
N GLY A 26 -11.95 -4.47 12.62
CA GLY A 26 -12.77 -3.86 13.67
C GLY A 26 -13.65 -4.84 14.45
N PHE A 27 -13.97 -6.01 13.89
CA PHE A 27 -14.71 -7.07 14.61
C PHE A 27 -13.82 -7.94 15.50
N PHE A 28 -12.50 -7.90 15.30
CA PHE A 28 -11.56 -8.67 16.11
C PHE A 28 -11.02 -7.79 17.24
N GLN A 29 -11.14 -8.25 18.49
CA GLN A 29 -10.51 -7.59 19.63
C GLN A 29 -9.00 -7.87 19.63
N ILE A 30 -8.26 -7.17 18.77
CA ILE A 30 -6.80 -7.23 18.73
C ILE A 30 -6.27 -6.45 19.92
N GLY A 31 -5.85 -7.18 20.97
CA GLY A 31 -5.41 -6.60 22.24
C GLY A 31 -4.13 -5.75 22.17
N HIS A 32 -3.42 -5.74 21.03
CA HIS A 32 -2.20 -4.96 20.85
C HIS A 32 -2.31 -3.98 19.66
N PHE A 33 -2.47 -2.69 19.96
CA PHE A 33 -2.64 -1.63 18.96
C PHE A 33 -1.50 -1.57 17.93
N GLY A 34 -0.26 -1.82 18.36
CA GLY A 34 0.89 -1.86 17.43
C GLY A 34 0.80 -3.00 16.40
N PHE A 35 0.23 -4.15 16.78
CA PHE A 35 0.06 -5.27 15.86
C PHE A 35 -1.03 -4.98 14.83
N PHE A 36 -2.11 -4.33 15.27
CA PHE A 36 -3.17 -3.84 14.38
C PHE A 36 -2.60 -2.90 13.29
N LEU A 37 -1.83 -1.88 13.69
CA LEU A 37 -1.21 -0.95 12.74
C LEU A 37 -0.24 -1.64 11.78
N PHE A 38 0.54 -2.58 12.28
CA PHE A 38 1.48 -3.35 11.44
C PHE A 38 0.74 -4.16 10.38
N LEU A 39 -0.31 -4.90 10.77
CA LEU A 39 -1.11 -5.71 9.86
C LEU A 39 -1.80 -4.85 8.81
N GLN A 40 -2.36 -3.72 9.23
CA GLN A 40 -2.99 -2.76 8.34
C GLN A 40 -1.99 -2.16 7.35
N THR A 41 -0.77 -1.83 7.80
CA THR A 41 0.31 -1.35 6.92
C THR A 41 0.65 -2.39 5.85
N ILE A 42 0.83 -3.66 6.24
CA ILE A 42 1.13 -4.74 5.29
C ILE A 42 0.02 -4.90 4.26
N ILE A 43 -1.24 -4.90 4.69
CA ILE A 43 -2.36 -5.15 3.79
C ILE A 43 -2.55 -3.96 2.85
N THR A 44 -2.60 -2.74 3.38
CA THR A 44 -2.81 -1.51 2.60
C THR A 44 -1.71 -1.33 1.56
N TYR A 45 -0.45 -1.29 1.98
CA TYR A 45 0.65 -1.02 1.05
C TYR A 45 1.08 -2.26 0.26
N GLY A 46 0.88 -3.46 0.81
CA GLY A 46 1.07 -4.70 0.07
C GLY A 46 0.04 -4.87 -1.06
N SER A 47 -1.23 -4.50 -0.83
CA SER A 47 -2.24 -4.49 -1.89
C SER A 47 -1.86 -3.51 -3.02
N MET A 48 -1.32 -2.34 -2.68
CA MET A 48 -0.79 -1.39 -3.67
C MET A 48 0.34 -1.98 -4.49
N GLY A 49 1.32 -2.63 -3.85
CA GLY A 49 2.41 -3.33 -4.54
C GLY A 49 1.90 -4.44 -5.47
N PHE A 50 0.91 -5.22 -5.02
CA PHE A 50 0.28 -6.29 -5.79
C PHE A 50 -0.46 -5.74 -7.02
N PHE A 51 -1.35 -4.75 -6.84
CA PHE A 51 -2.11 -4.17 -7.94
C PHE A 51 -1.24 -3.36 -8.90
N ALA A 52 -0.19 -2.70 -8.41
CA ALA A 52 0.82 -2.07 -9.24
C ALA A 52 1.51 -3.08 -10.15
N SER A 53 1.96 -4.22 -9.60
CA SER A 53 2.59 -5.30 -10.38
C SER A 53 1.62 -5.93 -11.39
N LYS A 54 0.36 -6.13 -10.98
CA LYS A 54 -0.68 -6.75 -11.82
C LYS A 54 -1.12 -5.86 -12.99
N TRP A 55 -1.37 -4.58 -12.73
CA TRP A 55 -1.96 -3.68 -13.73
C TRP A 55 -0.94 -2.80 -14.45
N ASN A 56 0.19 -2.48 -13.83
CA ASN A 56 1.27 -1.69 -14.45
C ASN A 56 2.55 -2.52 -14.61
N SER A 57 2.40 -3.70 -15.21
CA SER A 57 3.49 -4.70 -15.26
C SER A 57 4.74 -4.28 -16.02
N GLU A 58 4.65 -3.27 -16.89
CA GLU A 58 5.80 -2.73 -17.61
C GLU A 58 6.62 -1.78 -16.72
N THR A 59 6.01 -1.18 -15.70
CA THR A 59 6.68 -0.27 -14.74
C THR A 59 6.17 -0.49 -13.30
N PRO A 60 6.27 -1.72 -12.77
CA PRO A 60 5.60 -2.11 -11.53
C PRO A 60 6.17 -1.39 -10.30
N TYR A 61 7.49 -1.19 -10.27
CA TYR A 61 8.19 -0.52 -9.17
C TYR A 61 7.84 0.97 -9.09
N THR A 62 7.79 1.66 -10.23
CA THR A 62 7.41 3.08 -10.30
C THR A 62 5.98 3.28 -9.84
N ALA A 63 5.06 2.42 -10.30
CA ALA A 63 3.67 2.45 -9.87
C ALA A 63 3.52 2.12 -8.37
N ALA A 64 4.25 1.13 -7.86
CA ALA A 64 4.23 0.78 -6.43
C ALA A 64 4.75 1.90 -5.54
N TYR A 65 5.86 2.55 -5.94
CA TYR A 65 6.44 3.69 -5.24
C TYR A 65 5.50 4.90 -5.20
N LEU A 66 5.07 5.38 -6.37
CA LEU A 66 4.20 6.55 -6.47
C LEU A 66 2.86 6.29 -5.77
N GLY A 67 2.30 5.10 -5.92
CA GLY A 67 1.05 4.72 -5.26
C GLY A 67 1.18 4.73 -3.74
N ALA A 68 2.26 4.17 -3.18
CA ALA A 68 2.51 4.19 -1.74
C ALA A 68 2.70 5.61 -1.20
N VAL A 69 3.42 6.46 -1.92
CA VAL A 69 3.59 7.88 -1.56
C VAL A 69 2.24 8.60 -1.57
N ILE A 70 1.45 8.48 -2.64
CA ILE A 70 0.14 9.12 -2.74
C ILE A 70 -0.80 8.63 -1.65
N MET A 71 -0.88 7.32 -1.40
CA MET A 71 -1.74 6.78 -0.34
C MET A 71 -1.29 7.27 1.05
N SER A 72 0.01 7.37 1.29
CA SER A 72 0.54 7.91 2.55
C SER A 72 0.14 9.38 2.73
N PHE A 73 0.28 10.20 1.68
CA PHE A 73 -0.15 11.60 1.70
C PHE A 73 -1.65 11.74 1.97
N ILE A 74 -2.49 10.95 1.29
CA ILE A 74 -3.95 10.95 1.53
C ILE A 74 -4.25 10.54 2.98
N SER A 75 -3.55 9.52 3.51
CA SER A 75 -3.73 9.07 4.89
C SER A 75 -3.40 10.16 5.91
N ILE A 76 -2.31 10.92 5.69
CA ILE A 76 -1.92 12.06 6.53
C ILE A 76 -2.97 13.17 6.44
N LEU A 77 -3.44 13.51 5.23
CA LEU A 77 -4.47 14.54 5.04
C LEU A 77 -5.78 14.15 5.73
N LEU A 78 -6.25 12.92 5.57
CA LEU A 78 -7.47 12.44 6.24
C LEU A 78 -7.32 12.45 7.77
N SER A 79 -6.18 11.98 8.27
CA SER A 79 -5.91 11.95 9.71
C SER A 79 -5.93 13.35 10.33
N HIS A 80 -5.45 14.37 9.61
CA HIS A 80 -5.43 15.75 10.11
C HIS A 80 -6.79 16.44 9.95
N PHE A 81 -7.38 16.41 8.74
CA PHE A 81 -8.56 17.19 8.40
C PHE A 81 -9.88 16.51 8.79
N VAL A 82 -9.94 15.17 8.79
CA VAL A 82 -11.19 14.43 9.06
C VAL A 82 -11.20 13.91 10.49
N PHE A 83 -10.10 13.31 10.94
CA PHE A 83 -10.04 12.68 12.26
C PHE A 83 -9.48 13.61 13.35
N HIS A 84 -9.05 14.83 12.99
CA HIS A 84 -8.48 15.82 13.91
C HIS A 84 -7.32 15.28 14.77
N ILE A 85 -6.50 14.37 14.20
CA ILE A 85 -5.34 13.80 14.86
C ILE A 85 -4.14 14.74 14.67
N TYR A 86 -3.40 15.02 15.75
CA TYR A 86 -2.21 15.87 15.75
C TYR A 86 -0.96 15.13 15.26
N ILE A 87 -0.94 14.77 13.97
CA ILE A 87 0.13 13.97 13.35
C ILE A 87 1.43 14.77 13.18
N PHE A 88 1.35 16.08 12.90
CA PHE A 88 2.51 16.93 12.65
C PHE A 88 3.39 17.19 13.89
N THR A 89 3.01 16.64 15.04
CA THR A 89 3.80 16.71 16.28
C THR A 89 5.00 15.76 16.29
N ASP A 90 4.99 14.72 15.44
CA ASP A 90 6.11 13.77 15.28
C ASP A 90 6.48 13.56 13.78
N PRO A 91 7.25 14.50 13.19
CA PRO A 91 7.67 14.38 11.79
C PRO A 91 8.60 13.19 11.54
N ASN A 92 9.37 12.76 12.54
CA ASN A 92 10.26 11.59 12.43
C ASN A 92 9.45 10.30 12.33
N GLY A 93 8.39 10.17 13.14
CA GLY A 93 7.45 9.06 13.07
C GLY A 93 6.75 8.97 11.71
N ILE A 94 6.34 10.10 11.13
CA ILE A 94 5.76 10.15 9.78
C ILE A 94 6.76 9.67 8.74
N ALA A 95 7.98 10.22 8.72
CA ALA A 95 9.00 9.86 7.74
C ALA A 95 9.33 8.36 7.78
N ARG A 96 9.45 7.79 8.98
CA ARG A 96 9.68 6.35 9.17
C ARG A 96 8.51 5.53 8.66
N SER A 97 7.27 5.93 8.97
CA SER A 97 6.06 5.23 8.54
C SER A 97 5.89 5.25 7.02
N MET A 98 6.13 6.39 6.38
CA MET A 98 6.12 6.52 4.92
C MET A 98 7.21 5.65 4.27
N SER A 99 8.41 5.61 4.86
CA SER A 99 9.50 4.77 4.37
C SER A 99 9.13 3.28 4.43
N ILE A 100 8.54 2.83 5.55
CA ILE A 100 8.05 1.46 5.70
C ILE A 100 6.95 1.14 4.68
N ALA A 101 5.99 2.05 4.50
CA ALA A 101 4.92 1.91 3.52
C ALA A 101 5.45 1.71 2.08
N VAL A 102 6.43 2.53 1.69
CA VAL A 102 7.08 2.43 0.38
C VAL A 102 7.85 1.11 0.25
N LEU A 103 8.64 0.73 1.27
CA LEU A 103 9.40 -0.51 1.27
C LEU A 103 8.50 -1.74 1.14
N VAL A 104 7.39 -1.78 1.89
CA VAL A 104 6.40 -2.86 1.81
C VAL A 104 5.80 -2.95 0.41
N SER A 105 5.37 -1.82 -0.16
CA SER A 105 4.80 -1.77 -1.52
C SER A 105 5.80 -2.25 -2.58
N LEU A 106 7.04 -1.78 -2.52
CA LEU A 106 8.10 -2.19 -3.44
C LEU A 106 8.46 -3.67 -3.30
N LEU A 107 8.57 -4.17 -2.07
CA LEU A 107 8.89 -5.57 -1.79
C LEU A 107 7.80 -6.50 -2.32
N VAL A 108 6.52 -6.16 -2.13
CA VAL A 108 5.42 -6.95 -2.69
C VAL A 108 5.41 -6.87 -4.21
N ALA A 109 5.64 -5.70 -4.81
CA ALA A 109 5.74 -5.56 -6.26
C ALA A 109 6.90 -6.41 -6.84
N TYR A 110 8.04 -6.45 -6.14
CA TYR A 110 9.19 -7.28 -6.50
C TYR A 110 8.84 -8.77 -6.46
N ILE A 111 8.27 -9.26 -5.35
CA ILE A 111 7.85 -10.66 -5.22
C ILE A 111 6.85 -11.04 -6.31
N CYS A 112 5.84 -10.20 -6.56
CA CYS A 112 4.82 -10.46 -7.59
C CYS A 112 5.43 -10.54 -8.99
N THR A 113 6.37 -9.64 -9.29
CA THR A 113 7.06 -9.62 -10.58
C THR A 113 7.93 -10.86 -10.75
N LEU A 114 8.68 -11.26 -9.72
CA LEU A 114 9.48 -12.49 -9.71
C LEU A 114 8.62 -13.74 -9.96
N ILE A 115 7.49 -13.87 -9.26
CA ILE A 115 6.57 -15.00 -9.42
C ILE A 115 6.01 -15.04 -10.84
N ARG A 116 5.69 -13.87 -11.41
CA ARG A 116 5.17 -13.77 -12.77
C ARG A 116 6.21 -14.19 -13.79
N THR A 117 7.43 -13.66 -13.73
CA THR A 117 8.51 -14.02 -14.66
C THR A 117 8.80 -15.52 -14.63
N LYS A 118 8.91 -16.11 -13.42
CA LYS A 118 9.09 -17.57 -13.29
C LYS A 118 7.94 -18.39 -13.89
N ARG A 119 6.70 -17.90 -13.82
CA ARG A 119 5.55 -18.58 -14.45
C ARG A 119 5.59 -18.50 -15.96
N GLU A 120 6.00 -17.35 -16.51
CA GLU A 120 6.14 -17.16 -17.96
C GLU A 120 7.24 -18.06 -18.53
N GLU A 121 8.36 -18.25 -17.81
CA GLU A 121 9.45 -19.16 -18.19
C GLU A 121 9.05 -20.65 -18.18
N VAL A 122 8.10 -21.06 -17.33
CA VAL A 122 7.64 -22.46 -17.23
C VAL A 122 6.55 -22.79 -18.26
N LEU A 123 5.86 -21.78 -18.79
CA LEU A 123 4.76 -21.93 -19.76
C LEU A 123 5.22 -21.78 -21.22
N GLN A 124 6.48 -21.43 -21.46
CA GLN A 124 7.15 -21.43 -22.77
C GLN A 124 7.83 -22.77 -23.05
#